data_AF-A0A947WNE7-F1
#
_entry.id   AF-A0A947WNE7-F1
#
_cell.length_a   1.000
_cell.length_b   1.000
_cell.length_c   1.000
_cell.angle_alpha   90.00
_cell.angle_beta   90.00
_cell.angle_gamma   90.00
#
_symmetry.space_group_name_H-M   'P 1'
#
loop_
_entity.id
_entity.type
_entity.pdbx_description
1 polymer ?
#
loop_
_entity_poly.entity_id
_entity_poly.type
_entity_poly.pdbx_seq_one_letter_code
_entity_poly.pdbx_strand_id
1 'polypeptide(L)' 'MKIKITTRQASQRLDKFLSNEILKISRNQVQKIIKQNKVLVNNKDTTSHYMLKAGDDI' A
#
# COMPACT_ATOMS: atom_id res chain seq x y z
N MET A 1 9.81 -4.85 -3.06
CA MET A 1 9.48 -3.96 -4.21
C MET A 1 9.84 -2.55 -3.78
N LYS A 2 10.09 -1.61 -4.70
CA LYS A 2 10.27 -0.19 -4.34
C LYS A 2 9.42 0.65 -5.29
N ILE A 3 8.30 1.15 -4.80
CA ILE A 3 7.37 2.01 -5.51
C ILE A 3 7.33 3.34 -4.79
N LYS A 4 7.57 4.42 -5.53
CA LYS A 4 7.38 5.77 -5.02
C LYS A 4 5.98 6.26 -5.36
N ILE A 5 5.22 6.64 -4.35
CA ILE A 5 3.85 7.14 -4.53
C ILE A 5 3.88 8.52 -5.16
N THR A 6 3.19 8.67 -6.27
CA THR A 6 3.00 9.96 -6.95
C THR A 6 1.83 10.74 -6.35
N THR A 7 1.72 12.04 -6.65
CA THR A 7 0.57 12.86 -6.25
C THR A 7 -0.77 12.34 -6.75
N ARG A 8 -0.80 11.65 -7.90
CA ARG A 8 -2.02 11.01 -8.43
C ARG A 8 -2.43 9.77 -7.62
N GLN A 9 -1.47 9.09 -7.03
CA GLN A 9 -1.68 7.90 -6.22
C GLN A 9 -1.81 8.21 -4.73
N ALA A 10 -1.53 9.44 -4.31
CA ALA A 10 -1.73 9.92 -2.95
C ALA A 10 -3.23 10.00 -2.61
N SER A 11 -3.54 10.15 -1.32
CA SER A 11 -4.92 10.29 -0.81
C SER A 11 -5.82 9.08 -1.06
N GLN A 12 -5.22 7.91 -1.35
CA GLN A 12 -5.93 6.63 -1.36
C GLN A 12 -5.38 5.70 -0.29
N ARG A 13 -6.17 4.70 0.08
CA ARG A 13 -5.74 3.67 1.04
C ARG A 13 -4.72 2.74 0.41
N LEU A 14 -3.73 2.34 1.20
CA LEU A 14 -2.71 1.35 0.84
C LEU A 14 -3.33 0.07 0.28
N ASP A 15 -4.38 -0.45 0.94
CA ASP A 15 -5.03 -1.68 0.49
C ASP A 15 -5.73 -1.55 -0.87
N LYS A 16 -6.31 -0.39 -1.16
CA LYS A 16 -6.95 -0.07 -2.44
C LYS A 16 -5.91 0.07 -3.54
N PHE A 17 -4.83 0.79 -3.27
CA PHE A 17 -3.72 0.98 -4.19
C PHE A 17 -3.10 -0.36 -4.61
N LEU A 18 -2.71 -1.17 -3.62
CA LEU A 18 -2.10 -2.48 -3.89
C LEU A 18 -3.06 -3.44 -4.59
N SER A 19 -4.35 -3.40 -4.23
CA SER A 19 -5.38 -4.25 -4.85
C SER A 19 -5.59 -3.91 -6.32
N ASN A 20 -5.66 -2.62 -6.67
CA ASN A 20 -6.04 -2.19 -8.02
C ASN A 20 -4.84 -2.03 -8.96
N GLU A 21 -3.75 -1.43 -8.47
CA GLU A 21 -2.66 -0.96 -9.32
C GLU A 21 -1.50 -1.96 -9.39
N ILE A 22 -1.25 -2.72 -8.31
CA ILE A 22 -0.01 -3.51 -8.17
C ILE A 22 -0.28 -5.01 -8.26
N LEU A 23 -1.04 -5.55 -7.31
CA LEU A 23 -1.22 -6.98 -7.14
C LEU A 23 -2.41 -7.52 -7.94
N LYS A 24 -3.39 -6.69 -8.29
CA LYS A 24 -4.63 -7.08 -8.98
C LYS A 24 -5.36 -8.24 -8.28
N ILE A 25 -5.27 -8.28 -6.96
CA ILE A 25 -5.93 -9.25 -6.07
C ILE A 25 -7.00 -8.56 -5.23
N SER A 26 -7.86 -9.34 -4.57
CA SER A 26 -8.89 -8.77 -3.70
C SER A 26 -8.32 -7.96 -2.53
N ARG A 27 -9.06 -6.94 -2.10
CA ARG A 27 -8.69 -6.12 -0.93
C ARG A 27 -8.48 -6.97 0.33
N ASN A 28 -9.26 -8.03 0.53
CA ASN A 28 -9.08 -8.95 1.67
C ASN A 28 -7.75 -9.69 1.62
N GLN A 29 -7.28 -10.10 0.45
CA GLN A 29 -5.96 -10.74 0.30
C GLN A 29 -4.84 -9.73 0.59
N VAL A 30 -4.94 -8.51 0.05
CA VAL A 30 -3.99 -7.43 0.36
C VAL A 30 -3.91 -7.15 1.86
N GLN A 31 -5.06 -7.04 2.53
CA GLN A 31 -5.11 -6.83 3.97
C GLN A 31 -4.41 -7.94 4.76
N LYS A 32 -4.55 -9.21 4.34
CA LYS A 32 -3.81 -10.33 4.96
C LYS A 32 -2.30 -10.20 4.75
N ILE A 33 -1.85 -9.81 3.56
CA ILE A 33 -0.43 -9.62 3.26
C ILE A 33 0.17 -8.49 4.10
N ILE A 34 -0.53 -7.35 4.21
CA ILE A 34 -0.11 -6.22 5.04
C ILE A 34 -0.03 -6.64 6.51
N LYS A 35 -1.03 -7.38 7.03
CA LYS A 35 -1.02 -7.93 8.40
C LYS A 35 0.12 -8.91 8.66
N GLN A 36 0.69 -9.52 7.63
CA GLN A 36 1.86 -10.40 7.74
C GLN A 36 3.19 -9.62 7.68
N ASN A 37 3.16 -8.29 7.78
CA ASN A 37 4.33 -7.40 7.66
C ASN A 37 5.14 -7.61 6.37
N LYS A 38 4.46 -8.04 5.30
CA LYS A 38 5.07 -8.24 3.98
C LYS A 38 5.08 -6.97 3.12
N VAL A 39 4.50 -5.87 3.63
CA VAL A 39 4.44 -4.56 2.98
C VAL A 39 4.87 -3.54 4.02
N LEU A 40 5.89 -2.76 3.68
CA LEU A 40 6.38 -1.66 4.48
C LEU A 40 6.06 -0.36 3.75
N VAL A 41 5.78 0.71 4.49
CA VAL A 41 5.72 2.06 3.94
C VAL A 41 6.80 2.87 4.62
N ASN A 42 7.73 3.43 3.83
CA ASN A 42 8.92 4.12 4.31
C ASN A 42 9.74 3.28 5.31
N ASN A 43 9.91 1.98 5.01
CA ASN A 43 10.56 0.98 5.88
C ASN A 43 9.89 0.78 7.26
N LYS A 44 8.62 1.14 7.41
CA LYS A 44 7.85 0.94 8.63
C LYS A 44 6.65 0.05 8.39
N ASP A 45 6.34 -0.80 9.37
CA ASP A 45 5.09 -1.54 9.40
C ASP A 45 3.91 -0.57 9.43
N THR A 46 2.88 -0.88 8.66
CA THR A 46 1.69 -0.04 8.58
C THR A 46 0.42 -0.86 8.46
N THR A 47 -0.72 -0.21 8.61
CA THR A 47 -2.02 -0.87 8.50
C THR A 47 -2.55 -0.78 7.07
N SER A 48 -3.45 -1.70 6.71
CA SER A 48 -4.14 -1.67 5.42
C SER A 48 -4.97 -0.40 5.17
N HIS A 49 -5.34 0.29 6.25
CA HIS A 49 -6.11 1.54 6.21
C HIS A 49 -5.22 2.78 6.06
N TYR A 50 -3.89 2.62 6.00
CA TYR A 50 -2.96 3.72 5.84
C TYR A 50 -3.28 4.54 4.58
N MET A 51 -3.35 5.86 4.76
CA MET A 51 -3.58 6.81 3.67
C MET A 51 -2.24 7.16 3.02
N LEU A 52 -2.07 6.78 1.76
CA LEU A 52 -0.85 7.05 1.01
C LEU A 52 -0.61 8.55 0.84
N LYS A 53 0.64 8.95 1.00
CA LYS A 53 1.12 10.31 0.78
C LYS A 53 2.05 10.33 -0.42
N ALA A 54 2.04 11.45 -1.15
CA ALA A 54 3.00 11.65 -2.21
C ALA A 54 4.43 11.58 -1.64
N GLY A 55 5.29 10.81 -2.28
CA GLY A 55 6.66 10.57 -1.84
C GLY A 55 6.88 9.32 -1.01
N ASP A 56 5.82 8.68 -0.49
CA ASP A 56 5.93 7.41 0.24
C ASP A 56 6.60 6.34 -0.60
N ASP A 57 7.43 5.51 0.05
CA ASP A 57 8.13 4.38 -0.55
C ASP A 57 7.54 3.06 -0.05
N ILE A 58 7.10 2.19 -0.97
CA ILE A 58 6.46 0.88 -0.70
C ILE A 58 7.26 -0.28 -1.30
#